data_AF-A0AAE3UGT6-F1
#
_entry.id   AF-A0AAE3UGT6-F1
#
_cell.length_a   1.000
_cell.length_b   1.000
_cell.length_c   1.000
_cell.angle_alpha   90.00
_cell.angle_beta   90.00
_cell.angle_gamma   90.00
#
_symmetry.space_group_name_H-M   'P 1'
#
loop_
_entity.id
_entity.type
_entity.pdbx_description
1 polymer ?
#
loop_
_entity_poly.entity_id
_entity_poly.type
_entity_poly.pdbx_seq_one_letter_code
_entity_poly.pdbx_strand_id
1 'polypeptide(L)'
;MLEEAIAFINEFIANEYAAWQAYYLEQDNKIFRGIRSTLDRMYGADLMPEVNYRSIDESWFTEGEAKLAQVKPRILFQIKEYEHADYGSLFRCYVSSYSNWSDSYSASLYIAKRENYRTKEKEWRIMSKYNNDRGNWQWRGGIRVEPLGKLLSVRQFQPPADPVDLADYEAAPLSVVAPTETKTAPTPVSLGREKGENPQRDAFVETFGAIEEKVLWGKQYAGTTSQDPNWSIFLTLLGGKFYTSGFFQQGADPLSDTLPWPALGEAIRFTQELAQLLTEAGCTALNSEGDMAYFPFVYCGEMIDGLPDFIALGQFLEGAKLRMKRIQKRNCIFWDQQADEEYKEYLSPQTLEAFEQVSQKMKATLKSLVEFSLVYEPAFPVVMGGTFQPGIFAGLVTLIIRR
;
A
#
# COMPACT_ATOMS: atom_id res chain seq x y z
N MET A 1 11.56 -24.67 8.86
CA MET A 1 11.72 -23.20 8.94
C MET A 1 13.04 -22.72 8.34
N LEU A 2 14.22 -22.96 8.93
CA LEU A 2 15.50 -22.47 8.35
C LEU A 2 15.76 -23.00 6.93
N GLU A 3 15.57 -24.29 6.68
CA GLU A 3 15.76 -24.87 5.33
C GLU A 3 14.78 -24.29 4.29
N GLU A 4 13.55 -23.94 4.70
CA GLU A 4 12.59 -23.27 3.83
C GLU A 4 13.00 -21.82 3.55
N ALA A 5 13.56 -21.11 4.54
CA ALA A 5 14.11 -19.77 4.37
C ALA A 5 15.31 -19.78 3.41
N ILE A 6 16.15 -20.82 3.49
CA ILE A 6 17.28 -21.06 2.57
C ILE A 6 16.77 -21.31 1.15
N ALA A 7 15.75 -22.16 0.98
CA ALA A 7 15.14 -22.41 -0.31
C ALA A 7 14.57 -21.11 -0.92
N PHE A 8 13.80 -20.34 -0.13
CA PHE A 8 13.22 -19.08 -0.55
C PHE A 8 14.27 -18.05 -0.99
N ILE A 9 15.35 -17.86 -0.22
CA ILE A 9 16.35 -16.85 -0.57
C ILE A 9 17.15 -17.26 -1.82
N ASN A 10 17.41 -18.55 -2.01
CA ASN A 10 18.07 -19.04 -3.24
C ASN A 10 17.16 -18.87 -4.46
N GLU A 11 15.87 -19.17 -4.32
CA GLU A 11 14.87 -18.89 -5.36
C GLU A 11 14.80 -17.38 -5.68
N PHE A 12 14.86 -16.52 -4.66
CA PHE A 12 14.90 -15.07 -4.85
C PHE A 12 16.12 -14.64 -5.65
N ILE A 13 17.31 -15.11 -5.28
CA ILE A 13 18.57 -14.79 -5.97
C ILE A 13 18.49 -15.21 -7.45
N ALA A 14 17.94 -16.39 -7.73
CA ALA A 14 17.77 -16.87 -9.10
C ALA A 14 16.78 -15.99 -9.90
N ASN A 15 15.63 -15.64 -9.30
CA ASN A 15 14.63 -14.78 -9.94
C ASN A 15 15.13 -13.34 -10.13
N GLU A 16 15.90 -12.79 -9.18
CA GLU A 16 16.50 -11.46 -9.30
C GLU A 16 17.49 -11.43 -10.47
N TYR A 17 18.33 -12.46 -10.61
CA TYR A 17 19.24 -12.57 -11.75
C TYR A 17 18.51 -12.71 -13.08
N ALA A 18 17.47 -13.57 -13.15
CA ALA A 18 16.64 -13.70 -14.35
C ALA A 18 15.96 -12.37 -14.74
N ALA A 19 15.51 -11.59 -13.76
CA ALA A 19 14.94 -10.27 -14.00
C ALA A 19 15.99 -9.28 -14.55
N TRP A 20 17.23 -9.31 -14.04
CA TRP A 20 18.33 -8.51 -14.61
C TRP A 20 18.68 -8.93 -16.04
N GLN A 21 18.69 -10.24 -16.34
CA GLN A 21 18.88 -10.73 -17.71
C GLN A 21 17.80 -10.19 -18.64
N ALA A 22 16.54 -10.31 -18.26
CA ALA A 22 15.42 -9.78 -19.03
C ALA A 22 15.50 -8.25 -19.18
N TYR A 23 15.91 -7.52 -18.15
CA TYR A 23 16.04 -6.06 -18.20
C TYR A 23 17.03 -5.57 -19.25
N TYR A 24 18.09 -6.34 -19.54
CA TYR A 24 19.09 -5.98 -20.55
C TYR A 24 18.85 -6.59 -21.93
N LEU A 25 18.15 -7.73 -22.02
CA LEU A 25 18.04 -8.50 -23.26
C LEU A 25 16.63 -8.58 -23.85
N GLU A 26 15.58 -8.40 -23.05
CA GLU A 26 14.20 -8.59 -23.50
C GLU A 26 13.57 -7.28 -24.00
N GLN A 27 13.27 -7.22 -25.29
CA GLN A 27 12.65 -6.05 -25.93
C GLN A 27 11.12 -6.04 -25.75
N ASP A 28 10.50 -7.21 -25.61
CA ASP A 28 9.07 -7.31 -25.31
C ASP A 28 8.82 -7.01 -23.83
N ASN A 29 8.40 -5.77 -23.58
CA ASN A 29 8.01 -5.29 -22.26
C ASN A 29 6.95 -6.18 -21.56
N LYS A 30 6.09 -6.91 -22.29
CA LYS A 30 5.15 -7.86 -21.68
C LYS A 30 5.87 -9.07 -21.10
N ILE A 31 6.86 -9.61 -21.81
CA ILE A 31 7.68 -10.74 -21.35
C ILE A 31 8.51 -10.33 -20.15
N PHE A 32 9.20 -9.18 -20.24
CA PHE A 32 9.95 -8.60 -19.12
C PHE A 32 9.08 -8.44 -17.87
N ARG A 33 7.89 -7.82 -18.01
CA ARG A 33 6.95 -7.64 -16.89
C ARG A 33 6.48 -8.98 -16.31
N GLY A 34 6.29 -10.00 -17.13
CA GLY A 34 5.95 -11.35 -16.67
C GLY A 34 7.02 -11.91 -15.74
N ILE A 35 8.28 -11.89 -16.17
CA ILE A 35 9.44 -12.35 -15.38
C ILE A 35 9.58 -11.54 -14.09
N ARG A 36 9.52 -10.21 -14.21
CA ARG A 36 9.62 -9.31 -13.06
C ARG A 36 8.50 -9.51 -12.05
N SER A 37 7.28 -9.81 -12.49
CA SER A 37 6.15 -10.02 -11.57
C SER A 37 6.37 -11.18 -10.58
N THR A 38 7.17 -12.18 -10.96
CA THR A 38 7.59 -13.25 -10.04
C THR A 38 8.47 -12.68 -8.93
N LEU A 39 9.43 -11.82 -9.28
CA LEU A 39 10.28 -11.13 -8.32
C LEU A 39 9.49 -10.17 -7.42
N ASP A 40 8.56 -9.39 -8.00
CA ASP A 40 7.71 -8.45 -7.26
C ASP A 40 6.93 -9.16 -6.13
N ARG A 41 6.44 -10.38 -6.37
CA ARG A 41 5.68 -11.17 -5.38
C ARG A 41 6.52 -11.63 -4.18
N MET A 42 7.85 -11.67 -4.31
CA MET A 42 8.75 -12.08 -3.22
C MET A 42 9.00 -10.94 -2.23
N TYR A 43 8.82 -9.69 -2.66
CA TYR A 43 8.89 -8.52 -1.80
C TYR A 43 7.57 -8.29 -1.06
N GLY A 44 7.67 -7.83 0.18
CA GLY A 44 6.54 -7.32 0.97
C GLY A 44 6.83 -5.91 1.47
N ALA A 45 5.86 -5.33 2.18
CA ALA A 45 6.06 -4.12 2.98
C ALA A 45 6.63 -2.91 2.21
N ASP A 46 6.06 -2.58 1.05
CA ASP A 46 6.47 -1.44 0.20
C ASP A 46 7.90 -1.50 -0.35
N LEU A 47 8.57 -2.65 -0.27
CA LEU A 47 9.81 -2.88 -1.01
C LEU A 47 9.53 -3.05 -2.49
N MET A 48 10.39 -2.45 -3.31
CA MET A 48 10.40 -2.63 -4.75
C MET A 48 11.72 -3.28 -5.17
N PRO A 49 11.72 -4.18 -6.16
CA PRO A 49 12.97 -4.67 -6.74
C PRO A 49 13.75 -3.52 -7.36
N GLU A 50 15.08 -3.63 -7.36
CA GLU A 50 15.96 -2.65 -8.02
C GLU A 50 15.84 -2.71 -9.55
N VAL A 51 15.42 -3.86 -10.08
CA VAL A 51 15.20 -4.10 -11.51
C VAL A 51 13.93 -3.38 -11.98
N ASN A 52 14.07 -2.11 -12.40
CA ASN A 52 12.96 -1.29 -12.90
C ASN A 52 13.25 -0.75 -14.30
N TYR A 53 12.24 -0.85 -15.19
CA TYR A 53 12.27 -0.21 -16.49
C TYR A 53 12.30 1.32 -16.32
N ARG A 54 13.42 1.96 -16.67
CA ARG A 54 13.51 3.40 -16.88
C ARG A 54 13.75 3.60 -18.36
N SER A 55 12.87 4.40 -19.01
CA SER A 55 12.89 4.80 -20.43
C SER A 55 13.98 4.13 -21.26
N ILE A 56 13.62 3.02 -21.92
CA ILE A 56 14.55 2.21 -22.70
C ILE A 56 14.42 2.62 -24.17
N ASP A 57 15.50 3.14 -24.72
CA ASP A 57 15.65 3.33 -26.16
C ASP A 57 16.46 2.17 -26.78
N GLU A 58 16.62 2.18 -28.09
CA GLU A 58 17.33 1.12 -28.83
C GLU A 58 18.82 1.01 -28.44
N SER A 59 19.42 2.10 -27.92
CA SER A 59 20.81 2.10 -27.47
C SER A 59 21.02 1.25 -26.22
N TRP A 60 19.99 1.13 -25.37
CA TRP A 60 20.02 0.31 -24.16
C TRP A 60 20.28 -1.17 -24.45
N PHE A 61 19.59 -1.73 -25.45
CA PHE A 61 19.77 -3.13 -25.86
C PHE A 61 21.10 -3.36 -26.57
N THR A 62 21.57 -2.34 -27.30
CA THR A 62 22.87 -2.39 -27.98
C THR A 62 24.03 -2.51 -26.97
N GLU A 63 23.91 -1.87 -25.80
CA GLU A 63 24.87 -2.02 -24.70
C GLU A 63 24.53 -3.16 -23.72
N GLY A 64 23.37 -3.81 -23.89
CA GLY A 64 22.77 -4.73 -22.94
C GLY A 64 23.69 -5.89 -22.55
N GLU A 65 24.32 -6.54 -23.54
CA GLU A 65 25.25 -7.64 -23.29
C GLU A 65 26.48 -7.21 -22.46
N ALA A 66 27.05 -6.04 -22.77
CA ALA A 66 28.20 -5.51 -22.05
C ALA A 66 27.86 -5.13 -20.60
N LYS A 67 26.65 -4.60 -20.36
CA LYS A 67 26.14 -4.34 -19.00
C LYS A 67 25.82 -5.64 -18.27
N LEU A 68 25.20 -6.61 -18.94
CA LEU A 68 24.85 -7.90 -18.35
C LEU A 68 26.08 -8.71 -17.95
N ALA A 69 27.20 -8.59 -18.67
CA ALA A 69 28.48 -9.18 -18.28
C ALA A 69 29.01 -8.68 -16.92
N GLN A 70 28.50 -7.55 -16.42
CA GLN A 70 28.81 -7.01 -15.10
C GLN A 70 27.83 -7.48 -14.01
N VAL A 71 26.78 -8.23 -14.38
CA VAL A 71 25.78 -8.78 -13.48
C VAL A 71 26.05 -10.26 -13.24
N LYS A 72 25.98 -10.67 -11.97
CA LYS A 72 26.09 -12.06 -11.51
C LYS A 72 24.95 -12.37 -10.54
N PRO A 73 24.59 -13.65 -10.35
CA PRO A 73 23.79 -14.05 -9.20
C PRO A 73 24.48 -13.62 -7.90
N ARG A 74 23.71 -13.14 -6.93
CA ARG A 74 24.26 -12.82 -5.62
C ARG A 74 24.75 -14.10 -4.92
N ILE A 75 25.84 -13.98 -4.16
CA ILE A 75 26.33 -15.03 -3.27
C ILE A 75 25.58 -14.88 -1.95
N LEU A 76 24.99 -15.97 -1.46
CA LEU A 76 24.48 -16.05 -0.09
C LEU A 76 25.62 -16.47 0.84
N PHE A 77 26.02 -15.60 1.75
CA PHE A 77 27.13 -15.89 2.67
C PHE A 77 26.66 -16.56 3.95
N GLN A 78 25.68 -15.96 4.64
CA GLN A 78 25.11 -16.52 5.86
C GLN A 78 23.66 -16.10 6.07
N ILE A 79 22.93 -16.87 6.89
CA ILE A 79 21.61 -16.54 7.41
C ILE A 79 21.65 -16.60 8.93
N LYS A 80 21.20 -15.53 9.59
CA LYS A 80 20.98 -15.46 11.04
C LYS A 80 19.48 -15.53 11.32
N GLU A 81 19.03 -16.47 12.15
CA GLU A 81 17.63 -16.63 12.57
C GLU A 81 17.40 -15.97 13.93
N TYR A 82 16.33 -15.20 14.05
CA TYR A 82 15.95 -14.50 15.26
C TYR A 82 14.52 -14.85 15.68
N GLU A 83 14.31 -14.90 16.99
CA GLU A 83 12.99 -14.85 17.61
C GLU A 83 12.58 -13.39 17.79
N HIS A 84 11.74 -12.91 16.88
CA HIS A 84 11.27 -11.53 16.82
C HIS A 84 9.84 -11.41 17.35
N ALA A 85 9.58 -10.38 18.18
CA ALA A 85 8.30 -10.21 18.87
C ALA A 85 7.10 -10.17 17.90
N ASP A 86 7.20 -9.36 16.84
CA ASP A 86 6.07 -9.17 15.91
C ASP A 86 5.97 -10.25 14.82
N TYR A 87 7.04 -11.03 14.62
CA TYR A 87 7.21 -11.81 13.39
C TYR A 87 7.48 -13.29 13.63
N GLY A 88 7.63 -13.71 14.88
CA GLY A 88 8.07 -15.05 15.22
C GLY A 88 9.48 -15.28 14.68
N SER A 89 9.64 -16.22 13.74
CA SER A 89 10.92 -16.44 13.08
C SER A 89 11.21 -15.36 12.03
N LEU A 90 12.24 -14.55 12.27
CA LEU A 90 12.80 -13.58 11.34
C LEU A 90 14.19 -14.04 10.91
N PHE A 91 14.48 -14.01 9.61
CA PHE A 91 15.78 -14.43 9.07
C PHE A 91 16.46 -13.24 8.42
N ARG A 92 17.72 -12.99 8.79
CA ARG A 92 18.58 -11.99 8.15
C ARG A 92 19.56 -12.71 7.23
N CYS A 93 19.39 -12.54 5.93
CA CYS A 93 20.21 -13.14 4.89
C CYS A 93 21.26 -12.13 4.42
N TYR A 94 22.54 -12.47 4.51
CA TYR A 94 23.66 -11.63 4.06
C TYR A 94 24.06 -12.06 2.66
N VAL A 95 23.97 -11.13 1.70
CA VAL A 95 24.17 -11.41 0.28
C VAL A 95 25.15 -10.43 -0.37
N SER A 96 25.81 -10.89 -1.43
CA SER A 96 26.72 -10.05 -2.23
C SER A 96 25.96 -9.03 -3.07
N SER A 97 26.70 -8.18 -3.78
CA SER A 97 26.13 -7.36 -4.85
C SER A 97 25.72 -8.26 -6.03
N TYR A 98 24.71 -7.84 -6.79
CA TYR A 98 24.43 -8.43 -8.11
C TYR A 98 25.48 -8.00 -9.13
N SER A 99 26.25 -6.95 -8.86
CA SER A 99 27.35 -6.53 -9.71
C SER A 99 28.63 -7.30 -9.38
N ASN A 100 29.49 -7.50 -10.38
CA ASN A 100 30.72 -8.27 -10.24
C ASN A 100 31.87 -7.60 -9.45
N TRP A 101 31.67 -6.38 -8.91
CA TRP A 101 32.74 -5.61 -8.26
C TRP A 101 33.12 -6.07 -6.85
N SER A 102 32.32 -6.92 -6.19
CA SER A 102 32.63 -7.42 -4.85
C SER A 102 32.03 -8.80 -4.56
N ASP A 103 32.80 -9.61 -3.84
CA ASP A 103 32.41 -10.89 -3.22
C ASP A 103 32.33 -10.75 -1.69
N SER A 104 31.76 -9.64 -1.22
CA SER A 104 31.60 -9.30 0.20
C SER A 104 30.15 -8.88 0.50
N TYR A 105 29.81 -8.58 1.75
CA TYR A 105 28.46 -8.20 2.14
C TYR A 105 28.08 -6.88 1.48
N SER A 106 27.07 -6.93 0.62
CA SER A 106 26.52 -5.74 -0.04
C SER A 106 25.12 -5.42 0.46
N ALA A 107 24.31 -6.44 0.74
CA ALA A 107 22.97 -6.26 1.28
C ALA A 107 22.66 -7.28 2.36
N SER A 108 21.79 -6.89 3.30
CA SER A 108 21.13 -7.80 4.21
C SER A 108 19.62 -7.72 3.99
N LEU A 109 19.02 -8.87 3.68
CA LEU A 109 17.60 -9.02 3.40
C LEU A 109 16.95 -9.70 4.60
N TYR A 110 15.90 -9.08 5.13
CA TYR A 110 15.15 -9.64 6.24
C TYR A 110 13.91 -10.33 5.70
N ILE A 111 13.78 -11.63 5.94
CA ILE A 111 12.69 -12.46 5.41
C ILE A 111 11.89 -13.11 6.54
N ALA A 112 10.59 -13.23 6.35
CA ALA A 112 9.70 -13.89 7.30
C ALA A 112 8.44 -14.40 6.58
N LYS A 113 7.72 -15.33 7.23
CA LYS A 113 6.40 -15.73 6.75
C LYS A 113 5.33 -14.70 7.16
N ARG A 114 4.49 -14.31 6.22
CA ARG A 114 3.33 -13.45 6.44
C ARG A 114 2.08 -14.11 5.92
N GLU A 115 1.00 -13.95 6.66
CA GLU A 115 -0.31 -14.36 6.19
C GLU A 115 -0.69 -13.48 5.00
N ASN A 116 -0.93 -14.12 3.86
CA ASN A 116 -1.52 -13.47 2.71
C ASN A 116 -2.99 -13.19 3.02
N TYR A 117 -3.41 -11.93 2.98
CA TYR A 117 -4.76 -11.54 3.40
C TYR A 117 -5.87 -12.20 2.56
N ARG A 118 -5.58 -12.54 1.29
CA ARG A 118 -6.54 -13.12 0.33
C ARG A 118 -6.64 -14.63 0.48
N THR A 119 -5.50 -15.32 0.52
CA THR A 119 -5.47 -16.79 0.59
C THR A 119 -5.49 -17.32 2.01
N LYS A 120 -5.18 -16.47 3.00
CA LYS A 120 -4.92 -16.82 4.41
C LYS A 120 -3.75 -17.79 4.59
N GLU A 121 -2.97 -18.03 3.53
CA GLU A 121 -1.79 -18.87 3.58
C GLU A 121 -0.57 -18.06 4.02
N LYS A 122 0.31 -18.69 4.80
CA LYS A 122 1.57 -18.08 5.23
C LYS A 122 2.62 -18.23 4.14
N GLU A 123 3.02 -17.12 3.54
CA GLU A 123 4.00 -17.09 2.47
C GLU A 123 5.26 -16.33 2.90
N TRP A 124 6.42 -16.74 2.39
CA TRP A 124 7.67 -16.01 2.62
C TRP A 124 7.69 -14.68 1.87
N ARG A 125 8.20 -13.64 2.55
CA ARG A 125 8.37 -12.30 1.98
C ARG A 125 9.67 -11.67 2.48
N ILE A 126 10.27 -10.84 1.63
CA ILE A 126 11.31 -9.89 2.02
C ILE A 126 10.62 -8.69 2.66
N MET A 127 10.89 -8.48 3.94
CA MET A 127 10.25 -7.46 4.77
C MET A 127 11.08 -6.18 4.85
N SER A 128 12.41 -6.29 4.76
CA SER A 128 13.32 -5.16 4.89
C SER A 128 14.61 -5.38 4.12
N LYS A 129 15.20 -4.29 3.63
CA LYS A 129 16.49 -4.30 2.95
C LYS A 129 17.40 -3.24 3.55
N TYR A 130 18.63 -3.65 3.82
CA TYR A 130 19.72 -2.76 4.20
C TYR A 130 20.90 -3.00 3.26
N ASN A 131 21.57 -1.93 2.84
CA ASN A 131 22.81 -2.04 2.08
C ASN A 131 23.99 -1.73 2.98
N ASN A 132 25.09 -2.45 2.80
CA ASN A 132 26.34 -2.21 3.49
C ASN A 132 27.13 -1.13 2.76
N ASP A 133 27.47 -0.06 3.47
CA ASP A 133 28.39 0.98 3.01
C ASP A 133 29.60 0.99 3.95
N ARG A 134 30.62 0.19 3.59
CA ARG A 134 31.89 0.08 4.32
C ARG A 134 31.72 -0.27 5.81
N GLY A 135 30.89 -1.26 6.09
CA GLY A 135 30.56 -1.72 7.45
C GLY A 135 29.34 -1.02 8.05
N ASN A 136 28.80 0.03 7.42
CA ASN A 136 27.59 0.71 7.89
C ASN A 136 26.35 0.22 7.16
N TRP A 137 25.44 -0.41 7.90
CA TRP A 137 24.16 -0.88 7.37
C TRP A 137 23.17 0.29 7.23
N GLN A 138 22.90 0.69 5.99
CA GLN A 138 21.92 1.73 5.66
C GLN A 138 20.61 1.09 5.24
N TRP A 139 19.52 1.40 5.94
CA TRP A 139 18.18 0.98 5.54
C TRP A 139 17.80 1.57 4.18
N ARG A 140 17.30 0.74 3.26
CA ARG A 140 16.97 1.12 1.88
C ARG A 140 15.48 1.00 1.53
N GLY A 141 14.68 0.37 2.40
CA GLY A 141 13.24 0.24 2.21
C GLY A 141 12.66 -0.93 2.99
N GLY A 142 11.34 -1.07 2.96
CA GLY A 142 10.62 -2.09 3.72
C GLY A 142 10.14 -1.59 5.08
N ILE A 143 9.73 -2.50 5.95
CA ILE A 143 9.54 -2.17 7.36
C ILE A 143 10.89 -2.18 8.07
N ARG A 144 11.14 -1.22 8.95
CA ARG A 144 12.28 -1.30 9.87
C ARG A 144 11.99 -2.40 10.90
N VAL A 145 12.84 -3.42 10.94
CA VAL A 145 12.62 -4.65 11.72
C VAL A 145 13.41 -4.67 13.04
N GLU A 146 13.91 -3.51 13.48
CA GLU A 146 14.63 -3.39 14.74
C GLU A 146 13.65 -3.06 15.87
N PRO A 147 13.84 -3.63 17.07
CA PRO A 147 14.92 -4.55 17.48
C PRO A 147 14.72 -6.00 16.99
N LEU A 148 15.82 -6.68 16.61
CA LEU A 148 15.78 -8.02 15.98
C LEU A 148 15.30 -9.17 16.90
N GLY A 149 15.35 -8.98 18.22
CA GLY A 149 15.04 -10.03 19.19
C GLY A 149 16.21 -10.99 19.45
N LYS A 150 15.90 -12.21 19.89
CA LYS A 150 16.92 -13.20 20.34
C LYS A 150 17.48 -13.97 19.14
N LEU A 151 18.81 -13.98 18.98
CA LEU A 151 19.48 -14.83 17.98
C LEU A 151 19.31 -16.32 18.35
N LEU A 152 18.75 -17.10 17.43
CA LEU A 152 18.48 -18.54 17.61
C LEU A 152 19.52 -19.42 16.91
N SER A 153 19.85 -19.11 15.66
CA SER A 153 20.75 -19.94 14.85
C SER A 153 21.49 -19.11 13.80
N VAL A 154 22.63 -19.64 13.34
CA VAL A 154 23.40 -19.09 12.22
C VAL A 154 23.78 -20.23 11.28
N ARG A 155 23.47 -20.06 10.00
CA ARG A 155 23.93 -20.93 8.91
C ARG A 155 24.87 -20.17 8.00
N GLN A 156 26.04 -20.74 7.77
CA GLN A 156 27.09 -20.22 6.93
C GLN A 156 27.22 -21.06 5.66
N PHE A 157 27.59 -20.44 4.54
CA PHE A 157 27.69 -21.08 3.22
C PHE A 157 29.06 -20.86 2.60
N GLN A 158 29.36 -19.61 2.23
CA GLN A 158 30.62 -19.19 1.64
C GLN A 158 31.16 -18.01 2.46
N PRO A 159 32.45 -17.98 2.80
CA PRO A 159 33.05 -16.82 3.45
C PRO A 159 33.12 -15.63 2.48
N PRO A 160 32.87 -14.39 2.95
CA PRO A 160 33.08 -13.18 2.15
C PRO A 160 34.58 -12.88 2.00
N ALA A 161 34.94 -12.14 0.95
CA ALA A 161 36.34 -11.80 0.66
C ALA A 161 36.88 -10.61 1.48
N ASP A 162 36.00 -9.68 1.91
CA ASP A 162 36.41 -8.52 2.71
C ASP A 162 36.74 -8.94 4.16
N PRO A 163 37.89 -8.52 4.72
CA PRO A 163 38.29 -8.90 6.07
C PRO A 163 37.31 -8.49 7.18
N VAL A 164 36.58 -7.38 7.04
CA VAL A 164 35.61 -6.91 8.04
C VAL A 164 34.37 -7.82 8.02
N ASP A 165 33.88 -8.13 6.83
CA ASP A 165 32.75 -9.05 6.67
C ASP A 165 33.12 -10.48 7.06
N LEU A 166 34.37 -10.89 6.81
CA LEU A 166 34.90 -12.20 7.22
C LEU A 166 34.96 -12.29 8.75
N ALA A 167 35.36 -11.22 9.43
CA ALA A 167 35.36 -11.19 10.89
C ALA A 167 33.94 -11.32 11.48
N ASP A 168 32.92 -10.64 10.92
CA ASP A 168 31.51 -10.84 11.35
C ASP A 168 31.02 -12.26 11.04
N TYR A 169 31.41 -12.80 9.89
CA TYR A 169 31.12 -14.18 9.52
C TYR A 169 31.69 -15.14 10.57
N GLU A 170 32.99 -15.10 10.84
CA GLU A 170 33.67 -16.03 11.76
C GLU A 170 33.28 -15.82 13.23
N ALA A 171 32.89 -14.61 13.64
CA ALA A 171 32.47 -14.32 15.00
C ALA A 171 31.11 -14.92 15.38
N ALA A 172 30.31 -15.36 14.40
CA ALA A 172 29.01 -15.93 14.66
C ALA A 172 29.15 -17.32 15.33
N PRO A 173 28.52 -17.55 16.50
CA PRO A 173 28.57 -18.86 17.14
C PRO A 173 27.84 -19.88 16.25
N LEU A 174 28.60 -20.78 15.64
CA LEU A 174 28.06 -21.86 14.83
C LEU A 174 27.12 -22.71 15.69
N SER A 175 25.85 -22.73 15.34
CA SER A 175 24.90 -23.65 15.97
C SER A 175 25.12 -25.03 15.34
N VAL A 176 25.79 -25.93 16.08
CA VAL A 176 25.82 -27.35 15.75
C VAL A 176 24.40 -27.87 15.90
N VAL A 177 23.68 -27.99 14.79
CA VAL A 177 22.31 -28.50 14.79
C VAL A 177 22.35 -29.98 15.18
N ALA A 178 22.23 -30.27 16.48
CA ALA A 178 21.82 -31.59 16.93
C ALA A 178 20.35 -31.78 16.48
N PRO A 179 19.99 -32.94 15.89
CA PRO A 179 18.63 -33.20 15.48
C PRO A 179 17.78 -33.28 16.76
N THR A 180 17.06 -32.20 17.06
CA THR A 180 16.23 -32.13 18.25
C THR A 180 14.81 -32.46 17.85
N GLU A 181 14.31 -33.53 18.48
CA GLU A 181 12.95 -34.01 18.42
C GLU A 181 11.93 -32.88 18.48
N THR A 182 10.93 -33.00 17.62
CA THR A 182 9.79 -32.09 17.47
C THR A 182 9.01 -32.04 18.78
N LYS A 183 9.39 -31.16 19.71
CA LYS A 183 8.51 -30.71 20.78
C LYS A 183 7.42 -29.85 20.16
N THR A 184 6.19 -30.32 20.30
CA THR A 184 4.96 -29.59 19.99
C THR A 184 5.05 -28.17 20.56
N ALA A 185 4.97 -27.19 19.66
CA ALA A 185 4.93 -25.78 20.03
C ALA A 185 3.74 -25.51 20.96
N PRO A 186 3.89 -24.58 21.92
CA PRO A 186 2.75 -24.10 22.69
C PRO A 186 1.74 -23.50 21.72
N THR A 187 0.48 -23.90 21.88
CA THR A 187 -0.66 -23.28 21.21
C THR A 187 -0.56 -21.77 21.38
N PRO A 188 -0.61 -20.97 20.29
CA PRO A 188 -0.64 -19.53 20.44
C PRO A 188 -1.86 -19.19 21.30
N VAL A 189 -1.65 -18.36 22.31
CA VAL A 189 -2.75 -17.70 23.02
C VAL A 189 -3.51 -16.93 21.97
N SER A 190 -4.61 -17.54 21.49
CA SER A 190 -5.68 -16.83 20.84
C SER A 190 -6.04 -15.70 21.81
N LEU A 191 -5.85 -14.46 21.38
CA LEU A 191 -6.74 -13.40 21.85
C LEU A 191 -8.13 -13.87 21.40
N GLY A 192 -8.77 -14.66 22.25
CA GLY A 192 -10.17 -15.02 22.13
C GLY A 192 -10.94 -13.72 22.27
N ARG A 193 -11.05 -12.98 21.16
CA ARG A 193 -12.18 -12.09 20.97
C ARG A 193 -13.33 -13.02 20.65
N GLU A 194 -14.24 -13.13 21.62
CA GLU A 194 -15.57 -13.66 21.38
C GLU A 194 -16.09 -13.02 20.09
N LYS A 195 -16.55 -13.83 19.13
CA LYS A 195 -17.30 -13.33 17.96
C LYS A 195 -18.33 -12.36 18.49
N GLY A 196 -18.19 -11.09 18.16
CA GLY A 196 -19.05 -10.05 18.71
C GLY A 196 -20.48 -10.31 18.27
N GLU A 197 -21.45 -9.90 19.08
CA GLU A 197 -22.88 -9.97 18.74
C GLU A 197 -23.27 -9.08 17.54
N ASN A 198 -22.30 -8.44 16.87
CA ASN A 198 -22.52 -7.50 15.78
C ASN A 198 -21.81 -7.94 14.47
N PRO A 199 -22.51 -8.66 13.58
CA PRO A 199 -21.97 -9.11 12.29
C PRO A 199 -21.45 -8.00 11.39
N GLN A 200 -21.94 -6.75 11.55
CA GLN A 200 -21.51 -5.61 10.72
C GLN A 200 -20.18 -5.04 11.20
N ARG A 201 -19.95 -5.04 12.52
CA ARG A 201 -18.61 -4.75 13.08
C ARG A 201 -17.62 -5.82 12.64
N ASP A 202 -18.00 -7.09 12.71
CA ASP A 202 -17.11 -8.19 12.30
C ASP A 202 -16.77 -8.10 10.80
N ALA A 203 -17.77 -7.84 9.92
CA ALA A 203 -17.53 -7.60 8.50
C ALA A 203 -16.69 -6.33 8.24
N PHE A 204 -16.88 -5.27 9.05
CA PHE A 204 -16.04 -4.08 9.01
C PHE A 204 -14.60 -4.42 9.39
N VAL A 205 -14.38 -5.14 10.49
CA VAL A 205 -13.05 -5.61 10.97
C VAL A 205 -12.38 -6.51 9.94
N GLU A 206 -13.14 -7.40 9.29
CA GLU A 206 -12.63 -8.27 8.23
C GLU A 206 -12.20 -7.50 6.97
N THR A 207 -12.83 -6.35 6.72
CA THR A 207 -12.50 -5.47 5.58
C THR A 207 -11.58 -4.31 5.97
N PHE A 208 -11.23 -4.17 7.24
CA PHE A 208 -10.48 -3.08 7.84
C PHE A 208 -9.02 -3.06 7.34
N GLY A 209 -8.80 -2.33 6.25
CA GLY A 209 -7.48 -2.02 5.71
C GLY A 209 -7.41 -0.54 5.35
N ALA A 210 -6.23 0.06 5.33
CA ALA A 210 -6.11 1.46 4.95
C ALA A 210 -6.52 1.62 3.47
N ILE A 211 -7.25 2.70 3.11
CA ILE A 211 -7.49 3.01 1.69
C ILE A 211 -6.16 3.29 0.97
N GLU A 212 -5.16 3.82 1.69
CA GLU A 212 -3.78 3.88 1.20
C GLU A 212 -3.35 2.55 0.61
N GLU A 213 -3.51 1.44 1.32
CA GLU A 213 -3.19 0.11 0.80
C GLU A 213 -3.97 -0.17 -0.49
N LYS A 214 -5.31 -0.04 -0.53
CA LYS A 214 -6.07 -0.31 -1.77
C LYS A 214 -5.75 0.61 -2.94
N VAL A 215 -5.48 1.90 -2.72
CA VAL A 215 -5.14 2.87 -3.78
C VAL A 215 -3.74 2.58 -4.34
N LEU A 216 -2.80 2.16 -3.48
CA LEU A 216 -1.50 1.64 -3.87
C LEU A 216 -1.65 0.41 -4.78
N TRP A 217 -2.57 -0.49 -4.47
CA TRP A 217 -2.85 -1.68 -5.29
C TRP A 217 -3.61 -1.34 -6.59
N GLY A 218 -4.55 -0.38 -6.57
CA GLY A 218 -5.34 0.03 -7.74
C GLY A 218 -4.54 0.78 -8.80
N LYS A 219 -3.48 1.51 -8.40
CA LYS A 219 -2.50 2.11 -9.31
C LYS A 219 -1.39 1.17 -9.77
N GLN A 220 -1.54 -0.15 -9.65
CA GLN A 220 -0.67 -1.13 -10.31
C GLN A 220 -0.76 -1.03 -11.84
N TYR A 221 -0.17 0.00 -12.42
CA TYR A 221 0.28 0.01 -13.80
C TYR A 221 1.72 -0.51 -13.80
N ALA A 222 1.97 -1.62 -14.49
CA ALA A 222 3.31 -2.13 -14.78
C ALA A 222 4.16 -2.68 -13.60
N GLY A 223 3.57 -3.08 -12.47
CA GLY A 223 4.31 -3.77 -11.39
C GLY A 223 5.12 -2.83 -10.47
N THR A 224 4.88 -1.53 -10.54
CA THR A 224 5.41 -0.54 -9.58
C THR A 224 4.31 -0.05 -8.65
N THR A 225 4.40 -0.43 -7.37
CA THR A 225 3.61 0.19 -6.29
C THR A 225 4.31 1.48 -5.88
N SER A 226 3.88 2.64 -6.39
CA SER A 226 4.30 3.92 -5.83
C SER A 226 3.16 4.49 -4.99
N GLN A 227 3.45 4.98 -3.78
CA GLN A 227 2.56 5.93 -3.11
C GLN A 227 2.21 7.02 -4.12
N ASP A 228 0.92 7.18 -4.42
CA ASP A 228 0.48 8.39 -5.08
C ASP A 228 0.74 9.50 -4.06
N PRO A 229 1.79 10.32 -4.25
CA PRO A 229 2.16 11.31 -3.26
C PRO A 229 0.99 12.27 -3.00
N ASN A 230 0.11 12.46 -3.98
CA ASN A 230 -1.07 13.28 -3.83
C ASN A 230 -2.13 12.62 -2.94
N TRP A 231 -2.20 11.28 -2.90
CA TRP A 231 -3.10 10.55 -2.00
C TRP A 231 -2.62 10.58 -0.55
N SER A 232 -1.32 10.48 -0.30
CA SER A 232 -0.76 10.64 1.06
C SER A 232 -0.87 12.09 1.57
N ILE A 233 -0.69 13.09 0.69
CA ILE A 233 -0.99 14.49 0.99
C ILE A 233 -2.49 14.65 1.31
N PHE A 234 -3.36 14.04 0.50
CA PHE A 234 -4.80 14.03 0.71
C PHE A 234 -5.22 13.53 2.11
N LEU A 235 -4.64 12.41 2.59
CA LEU A 235 -4.92 11.88 3.92
C LEU A 235 -4.44 12.81 5.04
N THR A 236 -3.28 13.43 4.82
CA THR A 236 -2.70 14.40 5.75
C THR A 236 -3.57 15.66 5.87
N LEU A 237 -4.13 16.15 4.76
CA LEU A 237 -4.93 17.37 4.73
C LEU A 237 -6.21 17.28 5.56
N LEU A 238 -6.85 16.11 5.59
CA LEU A 238 -8.10 15.90 6.32
C LEU A 238 -7.89 15.60 7.82
N GLY A 239 -6.65 15.48 8.30
CA GLY A 239 -6.36 15.27 9.72
C GLY A 239 -6.84 13.92 10.27
N GLY A 240 -6.85 12.87 9.43
CA GLY A 240 -7.34 11.56 9.84
C GLY A 240 -6.84 10.40 8.98
N LYS A 241 -7.44 9.23 9.16
CA LYS A 241 -7.11 8.00 8.45
C LYS A 241 -8.31 7.52 7.64
N PHE A 242 -8.04 7.05 6.44
CA PHE A 242 -9.04 6.40 5.60
C PHE A 242 -8.85 4.90 5.65
N TYR A 243 -9.95 4.20 5.87
CA TYR A 243 -10.07 2.77 5.75
C TYR A 243 -10.99 2.47 4.58
N THR A 244 -10.90 1.27 4.03
CA THR A 244 -11.74 0.74 2.93
C THR A 244 -13.26 0.96 3.14
N SER A 245 -13.61 1.19 4.39
CA SER A 245 -14.95 1.32 4.94
C SER A 245 -15.19 2.71 5.58
N GLY A 246 -14.40 3.75 5.26
CA GLY A 246 -14.68 5.13 5.69
C GLY A 246 -13.49 5.88 6.29
N PHE A 247 -13.73 7.14 6.63
CA PHE A 247 -12.79 8.09 7.23
C PHE A 247 -13.00 8.22 8.74
N PHE A 248 -11.91 8.22 9.49
CA PHE A 248 -11.89 8.42 10.93
C PHE A 248 -10.85 9.48 11.27
N GLN A 249 -11.21 10.43 12.14
CA GLN A 249 -10.27 11.45 12.61
C GLN A 249 -9.09 10.85 13.36
N GLN A 250 -7.99 11.59 13.40
CA GLN A 250 -6.83 11.21 14.18
C GLN A 250 -7.20 11.05 15.66
N GLY A 251 -6.85 9.91 16.25
CA GLY A 251 -7.14 9.59 17.64
C GLY A 251 -8.50 8.96 17.90
N ALA A 252 -9.41 8.93 16.91
CA ALA A 252 -10.62 8.11 17.01
C ALA A 252 -10.24 6.62 17.00
N ASP A 253 -10.93 5.80 17.83
CA ASP A 253 -10.84 4.35 17.77
C ASP A 253 -11.84 3.81 16.73
N PRO A 254 -11.37 3.40 15.53
CA PRO A 254 -12.25 2.89 14.50
C PRO A 254 -12.85 1.54 14.84
N LEU A 255 -12.42 0.88 15.92
CA LEU A 255 -12.97 -0.40 16.39
C LEU A 255 -13.88 -0.26 17.61
N SER A 256 -14.20 0.99 18.01
CA SER A 256 -15.00 1.25 19.19
C SER A 256 -16.38 0.58 19.10
N ASP A 257 -16.77 -0.09 20.18
CA ASP A 257 -18.10 -0.69 20.36
C ASP A 257 -19.22 0.35 20.43
N THR A 258 -18.88 1.61 20.69
CA THR A 258 -19.85 2.72 20.80
C THR A 258 -20.27 3.30 19.45
N LEU A 259 -19.63 2.88 18.35
CA LEU A 259 -19.99 3.35 17.02
C LEU A 259 -21.36 2.80 16.60
N PRO A 260 -22.16 3.57 15.85
CA PRO A 260 -23.46 3.14 15.33
C PRO A 260 -23.30 2.18 14.15
N TRP A 261 -22.70 1.01 14.40
CA TRP A 261 -22.27 0.03 13.41
C TRP A 261 -23.30 -0.34 12.34
N PRO A 262 -24.61 -0.53 12.66
CA PRO A 262 -25.60 -0.80 11.63
C PRO A 262 -25.76 0.34 10.63
N ALA A 263 -25.93 1.57 11.12
CA ALA A 263 -26.08 2.74 10.28
C ALA A 263 -24.79 3.08 9.53
N LEU A 264 -23.64 2.86 10.16
CA LEU A 264 -22.33 3.03 9.53
C LEU A 264 -22.16 2.02 8.38
N GLY A 265 -22.50 0.75 8.59
CA GLY A 265 -22.44 -0.29 7.56
C GLY A 265 -23.35 -0.01 6.35
N GLU A 266 -24.51 0.59 6.58
CA GLU A 266 -25.39 1.06 5.50
C GLU A 266 -24.77 2.22 4.71
N ALA A 267 -24.23 3.23 5.41
CA ALA A 267 -23.56 4.38 4.78
C ALA A 267 -22.32 3.95 3.96
N ILE A 268 -21.56 2.98 4.46
CA ILE A 268 -20.40 2.40 3.77
C ILE A 268 -20.82 1.73 2.48
N ARG A 269 -21.80 0.83 2.55
CA ARG A 269 -22.29 0.11 1.36
C ARG A 269 -22.84 1.07 0.33
N PHE A 270 -23.61 2.07 0.78
CA PHE A 270 -24.12 3.13 -0.06
C PHE A 270 -22.98 3.84 -0.81
N THR A 271 -21.97 4.33 -0.11
CA THR A 271 -20.86 5.07 -0.75
C THR A 271 -19.96 4.19 -1.62
N GLN A 272 -19.78 2.92 -1.28
CA GLN A 272 -19.09 1.93 -2.11
C GLN A 272 -19.83 1.68 -3.43
N GLU A 273 -21.16 1.53 -3.38
CA GLU A 273 -21.99 1.40 -4.58
C GLU A 273 -21.83 2.62 -5.51
N LEU A 274 -21.85 3.84 -4.95
CA LEU A 274 -21.66 5.06 -5.74
C LEU A 274 -20.28 5.10 -6.41
N ALA A 275 -19.21 4.81 -5.67
CA ALA A 275 -17.85 4.82 -6.21
C ALA A 275 -17.66 3.73 -7.28
N GLN A 276 -18.28 2.56 -7.09
CA GLN A 276 -18.24 1.46 -8.06
C GLN A 276 -18.93 1.85 -9.37
N LEU A 277 -20.13 2.47 -9.32
CA LEU A 277 -20.84 2.94 -10.51
C LEU A 277 -20.00 3.90 -11.34
N LEU A 278 -19.31 4.85 -10.69
CA LEU A 278 -18.41 5.79 -11.37
C LEU A 278 -17.20 5.07 -11.97
N THR A 279 -16.61 4.13 -11.23
CA THR A 279 -15.42 3.40 -11.67
C THR A 279 -15.72 2.52 -12.90
N GLU A 280 -16.82 1.79 -12.88
CA GLU A 280 -17.24 0.91 -13.99
C GLU A 280 -17.58 1.70 -15.27
N ALA A 281 -18.02 2.95 -15.13
CA ALA A 281 -18.30 3.86 -16.23
C ALA A 281 -17.08 4.70 -16.69
N GLY A 282 -15.89 4.46 -16.11
CA GLY A 282 -14.67 5.18 -16.44
C GLY A 282 -14.70 6.67 -16.06
N CYS A 283 -15.50 7.05 -15.06
CA CYS A 283 -15.58 8.43 -14.58
C CYS A 283 -14.30 8.87 -13.86
N THR A 284 -13.82 10.06 -14.19
CA THR A 284 -12.67 10.72 -13.52
C THR A 284 -13.07 12.08 -12.93
N ALA A 285 -12.25 12.62 -12.05
CA ALA A 285 -12.47 13.91 -11.40
C ALA A 285 -12.55 15.04 -12.43
N LEU A 286 -13.71 15.69 -12.51
CA LEU A 286 -13.89 16.83 -13.39
C LEU A 286 -13.04 18.00 -12.88
N ASN A 287 -12.48 18.79 -13.81
CA ASN A 287 -11.65 19.97 -13.50
C ASN A 287 -10.34 19.65 -12.72
N SER A 288 -9.89 18.40 -12.73
CA SER A 288 -8.56 18.00 -12.26
C SER A 288 -7.63 17.81 -13.45
N GLU A 289 -6.35 18.16 -13.26
CA GLU A 289 -5.32 17.64 -14.14
C GLU A 289 -5.08 16.15 -13.86
N GLY A 290 -5.42 15.31 -14.84
CA GLY A 290 -5.24 13.86 -14.80
C GLY A 290 -6.47 13.06 -14.38
N ASP A 291 -6.36 11.74 -14.54
CA ASP A 291 -7.46 10.80 -14.32
C ASP A 291 -7.58 10.39 -12.85
N MET A 292 -8.13 11.28 -12.03
CA MET A 292 -8.33 11.00 -10.60
C MET A 292 -9.65 10.26 -10.37
N ALA A 293 -9.60 9.15 -9.64
CA ALA A 293 -10.78 8.35 -9.31
C ALA A 293 -11.60 8.96 -8.15
N TYR A 294 -12.84 8.49 -8.00
CA TYR A 294 -13.68 8.78 -6.84
C TYR A 294 -13.62 7.64 -5.83
N PHE A 295 -13.57 7.98 -4.55
CA PHE A 295 -13.49 7.03 -3.45
C PHE A 295 -14.66 7.21 -2.48
N PRO A 296 -15.09 6.14 -1.79
CA PRO A 296 -16.07 6.24 -0.72
C PRO A 296 -15.58 7.16 0.40
N PHE A 297 -16.46 8.04 0.90
CA PHE A 297 -16.20 8.87 2.07
C PHE A 297 -17.33 8.71 3.09
N VAL A 298 -17.00 8.24 4.28
CA VAL A 298 -17.96 8.12 5.40
C VAL A 298 -17.30 8.67 6.64
N TYR A 299 -17.98 9.53 7.38
CA TYR A 299 -17.51 10.10 8.63
C TYR A 299 -18.57 9.92 9.72
N CYS A 300 -18.14 9.53 10.91
CA CYS A 300 -19.01 9.35 12.09
C CYS A 300 -18.57 10.30 13.20
N GLY A 301 -19.43 11.25 13.56
CA GLY A 301 -19.20 12.25 14.60
C GLY A 301 -20.21 13.38 14.51
N GLU A 302 -19.95 14.53 15.13
CA GLU A 302 -20.96 15.60 15.17
C GLU A 302 -21.09 16.31 13.81
N MET A 303 -22.31 16.71 13.46
CA MET A 303 -22.58 17.52 12.27
C MET A 303 -22.87 18.96 12.68
N ILE A 304 -22.12 19.91 12.12
CA ILE A 304 -22.32 21.35 12.34
C ILE A 304 -22.68 21.98 11.00
N ASP A 305 -23.90 22.52 10.88
CA ASP A 305 -24.42 23.12 9.64
C ASP A 305 -24.36 22.21 8.39
N GLY A 306 -24.43 20.90 8.59
CA GLY A 306 -24.36 19.89 7.52
C GLY A 306 -22.94 19.48 7.13
N LEU A 307 -21.91 20.00 7.81
CA LEU A 307 -20.53 19.58 7.68
C LEU A 307 -20.11 18.66 8.83
N PRO A 308 -19.11 17.78 8.61
CA PRO A 308 -18.35 17.18 9.69
C PRO A 308 -17.79 18.23 10.65
N ASP A 309 -17.91 17.99 11.96
CA ASP A 309 -17.36 18.85 13.02
C ASP A 309 -15.91 19.28 12.80
N PHE A 310 -14.98 18.39 12.42
CA PHE A 310 -13.58 18.79 12.19
C PHE A 310 -13.43 19.80 11.05
N ILE A 311 -14.27 19.72 10.02
CA ILE A 311 -14.27 20.69 8.93
C ILE A 311 -14.84 22.00 9.42
N ALA A 312 -15.97 21.96 10.13
CA ALA A 312 -16.64 23.16 10.65
C ALA A 312 -15.80 23.90 11.72
N LEU A 313 -15.04 23.16 12.52
CA LEU A 313 -14.19 23.67 13.59
C LEU A 313 -12.77 24.03 13.12
N GLY A 314 -12.44 23.84 11.85
CA GLY A 314 -11.11 24.17 11.33
C GLY A 314 -10.00 23.22 11.77
N GLN A 315 -10.35 22.00 12.17
CA GLN A 315 -9.41 20.96 12.64
C GLN A 315 -8.83 20.18 11.46
N PHE A 316 -8.18 20.89 10.55
CA PHE A 316 -7.45 20.36 9.40
C PHE A 316 -6.06 20.99 9.32
N LEU A 317 -5.24 20.54 8.36
CA LEU A 317 -3.84 20.97 8.27
C LEU A 317 -3.68 22.50 8.23
N GLU A 318 -2.72 23.02 9.00
CA GLU A 318 -2.39 24.45 9.02
C GLU A 318 -2.00 24.94 7.62
N GLY A 319 -2.57 26.06 7.19
CA GLY A 319 -2.35 26.65 5.87
C GLY A 319 -3.34 26.22 4.79
N ALA A 320 -4.12 25.15 5.00
CA ALA A 320 -5.20 24.78 4.08
C ALA A 320 -6.38 25.77 4.16
N LYS A 321 -7.01 26.07 3.02
CA LYS A 321 -8.17 26.96 2.93
C LYS A 321 -9.44 26.17 2.64
N LEU A 322 -10.39 26.20 3.57
CA LEU A 322 -11.72 25.61 3.36
C LEU A 322 -12.49 26.40 2.30
N ARG A 323 -12.97 25.70 1.27
CA ARG A 323 -14.02 26.16 0.35
C ARG A 323 -15.22 25.25 0.49
N MET A 324 -16.42 25.83 0.52
CA MET A 324 -17.66 25.06 0.65
C MET A 324 -18.74 25.63 -0.26
N LYS A 325 -19.54 24.75 -0.86
CA LYS A 325 -20.75 25.07 -1.62
C LYS A 325 -21.89 24.15 -1.21
N ARG A 326 -23.13 24.67 -1.19
CA ARG A 326 -24.34 23.84 -1.09
C ARG A 326 -24.75 23.38 -2.48
N ILE A 327 -24.90 22.07 -2.67
CA ILE A 327 -25.04 21.48 -4.01
C ILE A 327 -26.41 20.84 -4.27
N GLN A 328 -27.32 20.90 -3.29
CA GLN A 328 -28.66 20.30 -3.36
C GLN A 328 -29.48 20.74 -4.59
N LYS A 329 -29.30 21.99 -5.04
CA LYS A 329 -30.09 22.59 -6.13
C LYS A 329 -29.53 22.33 -7.52
N ARG A 330 -28.32 21.78 -7.66
CA ARG A 330 -27.72 21.51 -8.98
C ARG A 330 -28.51 20.41 -9.70
N ASN A 331 -28.46 20.35 -11.03
CA ASN A 331 -29.03 19.22 -11.79
C ASN A 331 -28.18 17.97 -11.58
N CYS A 332 -26.86 18.11 -11.71
CA CYS A 332 -25.88 17.12 -11.32
C CYS A 332 -25.00 17.66 -10.19
N ILE A 333 -24.69 16.85 -9.17
CA ILE A 333 -23.88 17.32 -8.04
C ILE A 333 -22.41 17.60 -8.40
N PHE A 334 -21.90 17.01 -9.49
CA PHE A 334 -20.48 17.06 -9.89
C PHE A 334 -20.09 18.34 -10.64
N TRP A 335 -21.05 19.15 -11.08
CA TRP A 335 -20.78 20.41 -11.79
C TRP A 335 -21.82 21.49 -11.50
N ASP A 336 -21.43 22.75 -11.68
CA ASP A 336 -22.37 23.88 -11.55
C ASP A 336 -23.35 23.90 -12.75
N GLN A 337 -24.58 24.39 -12.53
CA GLN A 337 -25.67 24.38 -13.54
C GLN A 337 -25.28 25.04 -14.87
N GLN A 338 -24.35 26.00 -14.84
CA GLN A 338 -23.87 26.70 -16.04
C GLN A 338 -23.05 25.80 -16.97
N ALA A 339 -22.48 24.71 -16.45
CA ALA A 339 -21.68 23.75 -17.20
C ALA A 339 -22.48 22.51 -17.63
N ASP A 340 -23.81 22.48 -17.42
CA ASP A 340 -24.63 21.30 -17.68
C ASP A 340 -24.64 20.90 -19.16
N GLU A 341 -24.81 21.89 -20.05
CA GLU A 341 -24.75 21.65 -21.49
C GLU A 341 -23.34 21.31 -21.96
N GLU A 342 -22.33 21.92 -21.35
CA GLU A 342 -20.92 21.64 -21.63
C GLU A 342 -20.59 20.17 -21.38
N TYR A 343 -20.88 19.65 -20.18
CA TYR A 343 -20.57 18.25 -19.85
C TYR A 343 -21.42 17.24 -20.63
N LYS A 344 -22.63 17.59 -21.05
CA LYS A 344 -23.42 16.73 -21.96
C LYS A 344 -22.74 16.54 -23.32
N GLU A 345 -22.02 17.54 -23.80
CA GLU A 345 -21.29 17.47 -25.07
C GLU A 345 -19.94 16.75 -24.93
N TYR A 346 -19.22 16.95 -23.82
CA TYR A 346 -17.87 16.41 -23.65
C TYR A 346 -17.80 14.99 -23.09
N LEU A 347 -18.78 14.57 -22.29
CA LEU A 347 -18.74 13.25 -21.65
C LEU A 347 -19.32 12.19 -22.58
N SER A 348 -18.77 10.97 -22.48
CA SER A 348 -19.39 9.82 -23.12
C SER A 348 -20.81 9.61 -22.54
N PRO A 349 -21.78 9.09 -23.32
CA PRO A 349 -23.12 8.82 -22.80
C PRO A 349 -23.13 7.95 -21.54
N GLN A 350 -22.24 6.95 -21.47
CA GLN A 350 -22.10 6.07 -20.31
C GLN A 350 -21.60 6.81 -19.07
N THR A 351 -20.59 7.66 -19.22
CA THR A 351 -20.03 8.46 -18.12
C THR A 351 -21.04 9.50 -17.63
N LEU A 352 -21.74 10.17 -18.55
CA LEU A 352 -22.80 11.13 -18.23
C LEU A 352 -23.93 10.46 -17.42
N GLU A 353 -24.44 9.33 -17.92
CA GLU A 353 -25.49 8.56 -17.24
C GLU A 353 -25.07 8.15 -15.82
N ALA A 354 -23.82 7.69 -15.64
CA ALA A 354 -23.31 7.32 -14.33
C ALA A 354 -23.25 8.50 -13.36
N PHE A 355 -22.77 9.68 -13.80
CA PHE A 355 -22.77 10.87 -12.96
C PHE A 355 -24.18 11.32 -12.58
N GLU A 356 -25.12 11.30 -13.52
CA GLU A 356 -26.52 11.64 -13.27
C GLU A 356 -27.18 10.65 -12.30
N GLN A 357 -26.96 9.35 -12.49
CA GLN A 357 -27.47 8.30 -11.62
C GLN A 357 -26.95 8.44 -10.19
N VAL A 358 -25.64 8.65 -10.02
CA VAL A 358 -25.02 8.86 -8.70
C VAL A 358 -25.54 10.14 -8.05
N SER A 359 -25.66 11.24 -8.81
CA SER A 359 -26.25 12.49 -8.35
C SER A 359 -27.68 12.30 -7.83
N GLN A 360 -28.52 11.57 -8.57
CA GLN A 360 -29.90 11.27 -8.16
C GLN A 360 -29.93 10.43 -6.88
N LYS A 361 -29.11 9.36 -6.79
CA LYS A 361 -28.99 8.52 -5.59
C LYS A 361 -28.58 9.34 -4.36
N MET A 362 -27.59 10.22 -4.51
CA MET A 362 -27.13 11.10 -3.43
C MET A 362 -28.22 12.08 -2.98
N LYS A 363 -28.95 12.70 -3.90
CA LYS A 363 -30.05 13.63 -3.54
C LYS A 363 -31.24 12.94 -2.89
N ALA A 364 -31.54 11.71 -3.29
CA ALA A 364 -32.63 10.93 -2.70
C ALA A 364 -32.30 10.46 -1.27
N THR A 365 -31.03 10.20 -1.00
CA THR A 365 -30.60 9.55 0.24
C THR A 365 -30.03 10.53 1.28
N LEU A 366 -29.23 11.50 0.83
CA LEU A 366 -28.48 12.39 1.70
C LEU A 366 -29.22 13.71 1.92
N LYS A 367 -29.16 14.20 3.15
CA LYS A 367 -29.66 15.52 3.54
C LYS A 367 -28.52 16.54 3.56
N SER A 368 -28.85 17.81 3.38
CA SER A 368 -27.88 18.91 3.48
C SER A 368 -26.66 18.71 2.58
N LEU A 369 -26.88 18.36 1.30
CA LEU A 369 -25.77 18.10 0.37
C LEU A 369 -24.84 19.30 0.24
N VAL A 370 -23.55 19.03 0.45
CA VAL A 370 -22.45 19.98 0.40
C VAL A 370 -21.29 19.41 -0.43
N GLU A 371 -20.59 20.32 -1.09
CA GLU A 371 -19.25 20.11 -1.63
C GLU A 371 -18.30 20.94 -0.77
N PHE A 372 -17.24 20.34 -0.27
CA PHE A 372 -16.17 21.09 0.38
C PHE A 372 -14.80 20.66 -0.11
N SER A 373 -13.84 21.58 -0.03
CA SER A 373 -12.46 21.38 -0.45
C SER A 373 -11.51 22.02 0.55
N LEU A 374 -10.42 21.34 0.88
CA LEU A 374 -9.33 21.89 1.70
C LEU A 374 -8.18 22.29 0.78
N VAL A 375 -8.25 23.49 0.23
CA VAL A 375 -7.31 23.94 -0.81
C VAL A 375 -5.93 24.15 -0.22
N TYR A 376 -4.99 23.32 -0.66
CA TYR A 376 -3.57 23.36 -0.35
C TYR A 376 -2.81 23.00 -1.64
N GLU A 377 -2.32 24.01 -2.36
CA GLU A 377 -1.79 23.81 -3.72
C GLU A 377 -0.50 22.97 -3.72
N PRO A 378 -0.25 22.19 -4.80
CA PRO A 378 -1.01 22.12 -6.05
C PRO A 378 -2.17 21.09 -6.06
N ALA A 379 -2.31 20.27 -5.01
CA ALA A 379 -3.25 19.14 -5.00
C ALA A 379 -4.09 19.12 -3.73
N PHE A 380 -5.43 19.03 -3.87
CA PHE A 380 -6.34 19.12 -2.71
C PHE A 380 -7.57 18.22 -2.81
N PRO A 381 -8.09 17.75 -1.66
CA PRO A 381 -9.32 16.96 -1.59
C PRO A 381 -10.54 17.77 -2.01
N VAL A 382 -11.46 17.12 -2.70
CA VAL A 382 -12.85 17.57 -2.86
C VAL A 382 -13.79 16.48 -2.38
N VAL A 383 -14.57 16.78 -1.36
CA VAL A 383 -15.58 15.89 -0.79
C VAL A 383 -16.96 16.39 -1.22
N MET A 384 -17.76 15.51 -1.78
CA MET A 384 -19.17 15.74 -2.11
C MET A 384 -20.01 14.77 -1.30
N GLY A 385 -20.87 15.27 -0.42
CA GLY A 385 -21.62 14.41 0.48
C GLY A 385 -22.68 15.16 1.25
N GLY A 386 -23.26 14.49 2.24
CA GLY A 386 -24.27 15.06 3.11
C GLY A 386 -24.53 14.18 4.32
N THR A 387 -25.48 14.61 5.13
CA THR A 387 -25.93 13.85 6.29
C THR A 387 -26.74 12.65 5.83
N PHE A 388 -26.20 11.45 6.05
CA PHE A 388 -26.88 10.18 5.79
C PHE A 388 -27.89 9.90 6.91
N GLN A 389 -27.45 10.01 8.16
CA GLN A 389 -28.24 9.92 9.38
C GLN A 389 -27.63 10.85 10.44
N PRO A 390 -28.33 11.16 11.55
CA PRO A 390 -27.74 11.94 12.64
C PRO A 390 -26.38 11.36 13.06
N GLY A 391 -25.34 12.19 12.99
CA GLY A 391 -23.98 11.80 13.33
C GLY A 391 -23.19 11.05 12.24
N ILE A 392 -23.78 10.81 11.05
CA ILE A 392 -23.10 10.13 9.95
C ILE A 392 -23.15 11.00 8.69
N PHE A 393 -21.99 11.42 8.22
CA PHE A 393 -21.79 12.04 6.92
C PHE A 393 -21.35 10.97 5.92
N ALA A 394 -21.95 10.96 4.73
CA ALA A 394 -21.60 10.03 3.67
C ALA A 394 -21.53 10.72 2.32
N GLY A 395 -20.67 10.23 1.44
CA GLY A 395 -20.50 10.75 0.10
C GLY A 395 -19.31 10.16 -0.63
N LEU A 396 -18.78 10.96 -1.55
CA LEU A 396 -17.63 10.63 -2.37
C LEU A 396 -16.53 11.65 -2.13
N VAL A 397 -15.30 11.20 -2.30
CA VAL A 397 -14.13 12.06 -2.28
C VAL A 397 -13.27 11.82 -3.50
N THR A 398 -12.72 12.89 -4.03
CA THR A 398 -11.71 12.84 -5.09
C THR A 398 -10.60 13.85 -4.83
N LEU A 399 -9.60 13.85 -5.69
CA LEU A 399 -8.46 14.75 -5.65
C LEU A 399 -8.51 15.66 -6.87
N ILE A 400 -8.28 16.96 -6.66
CA ILE A 400 -8.06 17.92 -7.74
C ILE A 400 -6.60 18.36 -7.73
N ILE A 401 -5.94 18.29 -8.89
CA ILE A 401 -4.60 18.85 -9.13
C ILE A 401 -4.74 20.08 -10.03
N ARG A 402 -4.08 21.19 -9.65
CA ARG A 402 -3.98 22.43 -10.44
C ARG A 402 -2.52 22.79 -10.66
N ARG A 403 -2.13 23.14 -11.89
CA ARG A 403 -0.85 23.81 -12.17
C ARG A 403 -0.91 25.31 -12.05
#